data_AF-A0A0K3B6C5-F1
#
_entry.id   AF-A0A0K3B6C5-F1
#
_cell.length_a   1.000
_cell.length_b   1.000
_cell.length_c   1.000
_cell.angle_alpha   90.00
_cell.angle_beta   90.00
_cell.angle_gamma   90.00
#
_symmetry.space_group_name_H-M   'P 1'
#
loop_
_entity.id
_entity.type
_entity.pdbx_description
1 polymer ?
#
loop_
_entity_poly.entity_id
_entity_poly.type
_entity_poly.pdbx_seq_one_letter_code
_entity_poly.pdbx_strand_id
1 'polypeptide(L)'
;MPVKVELRYDTRDPYAVVAAFRTGRAGWVEWVFARDLLADGLIAEAGDGDVRIRPAVDDPEVVVIELSSPSGHAVFEASAQELADFLDRTYDVVVPGNEHTWVNVDEALTHLISNDLT
;
A
#
# COMPACT_ATOMS: atom_id res chain seq x y z
N MET A 1 10.71 14.37 11.22
CA MET A 1 12.03 13.79 10.86
C MET A 1 11.87 13.09 9.52
N PRO A 2 12.77 13.27 8.54
CA PRO A 2 12.67 12.55 7.27
C PRO A 2 12.90 11.05 7.51
N VAL A 3 12.04 10.22 6.92
CA VAL A 3 12.14 8.75 6.93
C VAL A 3 12.28 8.27 5.48
N LYS A 4 13.19 7.33 5.24
CA LYS A 4 13.28 6.71 3.91
C LYS A 4 12.16 5.68 3.79
N VAL A 5 11.38 5.79 2.72
CA VAL A 5 10.31 4.85 2.36
C VAL A 5 10.65 4.21 1.02
N GLU A 6 10.42 2.90 0.91
CA GLU A 6 10.49 2.17 -0.36
C GLU A 6 9.11 1.61 -0.66
N LEU A 7 8.54 2.00 -1.81
CA LEU A 7 7.30 1.43 -2.33
C LEU A 7 7.62 0.33 -3.33
N ARG A 8 6.93 -0.80 -3.21
CA ARG A 8 7.11 -1.96 -4.05
C ARG A 8 5.76 -2.48 -4.53
N TYR A 9 5.77 -2.93 -5.78
CA TYR A 9 4.67 -3.60 -6.45
C TYR A 9 5.20 -4.92 -7.02
N ASP A 10 4.43 -6.00 -6.86
CA ASP A 10 4.77 -7.33 -7.34
C ASP A 10 3.54 -7.95 -8.02
N THR A 11 3.68 -8.38 -9.27
CA THR A 11 2.55 -8.93 -10.02
C THR A 11 2.02 -10.24 -9.44
N ARG A 12 2.77 -10.90 -8.54
CA ARG A 12 2.30 -12.08 -7.82
C ARG A 12 1.27 -11.75 -6.74
N ASP A 13 1.22 -10.50 -6.31
CA ASP A 13 0.16 -9.95 -5.46
C ASP A 13 -0.33 -8.61 -6.06
N PRO A 14 -1.06 -8.69 -7.19
CA PRO A 14 -1.34 -7.52 -8.04
C PRO A 14 -2.28 -6.50 -7.39
N TYR A 15 -2.93 -6.87 -6.27
CA TYR A 15 -3.82 -6.02 -5.50
C TYR A 15 -3.08 -5.23 -4.42
N ALA A 16 -1.84 -5.57 -4.10
CA ALA A 16 -1.12 -5.02 -2.96
C ALA A 16 -0.01 -4.04 -3.36
N VAL A 17 0.18 -3.05 -2.50
CA VAL A 17 1.38 -2.20 -2.45
C VAL A 17 2.07 -2.44 -1.12
N VAL A 18 3.38 -2.63 -1.17
CA VAL A 18 4.22 -2.75 0.02
C VAL A 18 4.96 -1.44 0.25
N ALA A 19 4.79 -0.84 1.43
CA ALA A 19 5.56 0.31 1.90
C ALA A 19 6.52 -0.13 3.01
N ALA A 20 7.82 -0.07 2.74
CA ALA A 20 8.86 -0.33 3.71
C ALA A 20 9.39 0.99 4.28
N PHE A 21 9.28 1.19 5.58
CA PHE A 21 9.74 2.39 6.30
C PHE A 21 11.00 2.07 7.10
N ARG A 22 12.06 2.87 6.91
CA ARG A 22 13.29 2.72 7.71
C ARG A 22 13.28 3.63 8.93
N THR A 23 12.84 3.11 10.08
CA THR A 23 12.73 3.90 11.32
C THR A 23 13.96 3.72 12.21
N GLY A 24 14.87 4.71 12.18
CA GLY A 24 16.03 4.78 13.08
C GLY A 24 16.89 3.50 13.09
N ARG A 25 17.12 2.92 14.28
CA ARG A 25 17.93 1.70 14.49
C ARG A 25 17.12 0.39 14.37
N ALA A 26 15.80 0.46 14.25
CA ALA A 26 14.91 -0.70 14.35
C ALA A 26 14.82 -1.53 13.04
N GLY A 27 15.50 -1.10 11.97
CA GLY A 27 15.45 -1.78 10.68
C GLY A 27 14.31 -1.28 9.80
N TRP A 28 13.89 -2.12 8.85
CA TRP A 28 12.75 -1.85 7.97
C TRP A 28 11.47 -2.41 8.59
N VAL A 29 10.40 -1.62 8.54
CA VAL A 29 9.04 -2.04 8.89
C VAL A 29 8.21 -2.00 7.62
N GLU A 30 7.63 -3.14 7.25
CA GLU A 30 6.81 -3.26 6.05
C GLU A 30 5.32 -3.19 6.39
N TRP A 31 4.59 -2.42 5.60
CA TRP A 31 3.14 -2.36 5.57
C TRP A 31 2.65 -2.77 4.21
N VAL A 32 1.57 -3.54 4.20
CA VAL A 32 0.91 -3.97 2.97
C VAL A 32 -0.51 -3.41 2.99
N PHE A 33 -0.92 -2.77 1.91
CA PHE A 33 -2.26 -2.23 1.74
C PHE A 33 -2.70 -2.29 0.28
N ALA A 34 -4.00 -2.11 0.04
CA ALA A 34 -4.55 -2.20 -1.30
C ALA A 34 -3.98 -1.12 -2.22
N ARG A 35 -3.66 -1.51 -3.45
CA ARG A 35 -3.27 -0.59 -4.53
C ARG A 35 -4.35 0.46 -4.78
N ASP A 36 -5.61 0.02 -4.78
CA ASP A 36 -6.75 0.92 -5.01
C ASP A 36 -6.97 1.88 -3.84
N LEU A 37 -6.63 1.47 -2.60
CA LEU A 37 -6.67 2.39 -1.45
C LEU A 37 -5.70 3.56 -1.62
N LEU A 38 -4.53 3.32 -2.21
CA LEU A 38 -3.59 4.40 -2.53
C LEU A 38 -4.15 5.33 -3.61
N ALA A 39 -4.77 4.76 -4.65
CA ALA A 39 -5.35 5.52 -5.75
C ALA A 39 -6.50 6.42 -5.27
N ASP A 40 -7.44 5.85 -4.50
CA ASP A 40 -8.55 6.59 -3.91
C ASP A 40 -8.04 7.67 -2.95
N GLY A 41 -7.03 7.34 -2.15
CA GLY A 41 -6.38 8.23 -1.18
C GLY A 41 -5.64 9.42 -1.79
N LEU A 42 -5.27 9.36 -3.06
CA LEU A 42 -4.73 10.51 -3.80
C LEU A 42 -5.82 11.51 -4.21
N ILE A 43 -7.07 11.06 -4.28
CA ILE A 43 -8.20 11.86 -4.77
C ILE A 43 -9.00 12.43 -3.60
N ALA A 44 -9.26 11.61 -2.59
CA ALA A 44 -10.08 11.96 -1.43
C ALA A 44 -9.65 11.18 -0.19
N GLU A 45 -10.26 11.46 0.96
CA GLU A 45 -10.04 10.63 2.14
C GLU A 45 -10.55 9.21 1.91
N ALA A 46 -9.65 8.23 2.03
CA ALA A 46 -9.92 6.81 1.89
C ALA A 46 -9.30 6.02 3.05
N GLY A 47 -9.83 4.83 3.32
CA GLY A 47 -9.36 4.02 4.43
C GLY A 47 -9.84 2.58 4.39
N ASP A 48 -8.97 1.67 4.83
CA ASP A 48 -9.32 0.27 5.09
C ASP A 48 -8.57 -0.24 6.32
N GLY A 49 -9.33 -0.74 7.30
CA GLY A 49 -8.83 -1.19 8.60
C GLY A 49 -7.86 -0.20 9.25
N ASP A 50 -6.60 -0.61 9.26
CA ASP A 50 -5.48 0.04 9.95
C ASP A 50 -4.79 1.15 9.13
N VAL A 51 -5.24 1.38 7.89
CA VAL A 51 -4.61 2.32 6.95
C VAL A 51 -5.60 3.40 6.52
N ARG A 52 -5.18 4.67 6.61
CA ARG A 52 -5.92 5.83 6.08
C ARG A 52 -5.01 6.65 5.19
N ILE A 53 -5.52 7.07 4.03
CA ILE A 53 -4.78 7.87 3.05
C ILE A 53 -5.67 9.03 2.61
N ARG A 54 -5.13 10.24 2.58
CA ARG A 54 -5.87 11.44 2.16
C ARG A 54 -4.95 12.52 1.62
N PRO A 55 -5.41 13.40 0.72
CA PRO A 55 -4.72 14.66 0.45
C PRO A 55 -4.61 15.50 1.73
N ALA A 56 -3.54 16.28 1.87
CA ALA A 56 -3.46 17.28 2.92
C ALA A 56 -4.46 18.41 2.66
N VAL A 57 -5.03 18.97 3.73
CA VAL A 57 -6.09 19.98 3.63
C VAL A 57 -5.58 21.29 3.04
N ASP A 58 -4.36 21.67 3.41
CA ASP A 58 -3.77 22.97 3.06
C ASP A 58 -2.77 22.89 1.89
N ASP A 59 -2.43 21.67 1.43
CA ASP A 59 -1.46 21.45 0.36
C ASP A 59 -1.84 20.21 -0.48
N PRO A 60 -2.38 20.39 -1.70
CA PRO A 60 -2.76 19.27 -2.56
C PRO A 60 -1.57 18.48 -3.13
N GLU A 61 -0.33 19.00 -3.02
CA GLU A 61 0.88 18.28 -3.44
C GLU A 61 1.35 17.28 -2.38
N VAL A 62 0.71 17.27 -1.20
CA VAL A 62 1.03 16.40 -0.07
C VAL A 62 -0.12 15.43 0.18
N VAL A 63 0.25 14.17 0.41
CA VAL A 63 -0.65 13.11 0.86
C VAL A 63 -0.24 12.67 2.25
N VAL A 64 -1.22 12.53 3.12
CA VAL A 64 -1.06 12.03 4.48
C VAL A 64 -1.44 10.55 4.51
N ILE A 65 -0.51 9.72 4.97
CA ILE A 65 -0.70 8.28 5.17
C ILE A 65 -0.61 8.01 6.68
N GLU A 66 -1.69 7.50 7.24
CA GLU A 66 -1.82 7.15 8.65
C GLU A 66 -1.93 5.62 8.79
N LEU A 67 -1.05 5.06 9.61
CA LEU A 67 -0.94 3.63 9.88
C LEU A 67 -1.14 3.39 11.38
N SER A 68 -2.16 2.63 11.73
CA SER A 68 -2.57 2.41 13.12
C SER A 68 -2.63 0.93 13.42
N SER A 69 -1.97 0.47 14.48
CA SER A 69 -2.04 -0.90 14.97
C SER A 69 -2.06 -0.90 16.51
N PRO A 70 -2.42 -2.00 17.17
CA PRO A 70 -2.37 -2.07 18.64
C PRO A 70 -0.97 -1.78 19.23
N SER A 71 0.08 -2.03 18.46
CA SER A 71 1.48 -1.82 18.89
C SER A 71 2.00 -0.42 18.59
N GLY A 72 1.27 0.41 17.83
CA GLY A 72 1.68 1.78 17.55
C GLY A 72 0.90 2.45 16.43
N HIS A 73 1.06 3.76 16.35
CA HIS A 73 0.42 4.65 15.40
C HIS A 73 1.48 5.56 14.76
N ALA A 74 1.42 5.73 13.44
CA ALA A 74 2.34 6.53 12.67
C ALA A 74 1.62 7.34 11.59
N VAL A 75 2.09 8.57 11.36
CA VAL A 75 1.60 9.47 10.32
C VAL A 75 2.78 9.89 9.46
N PHE A 76 2.62 9.78 8.15
CA PHE A 76 3.61 10.14 7.14
C PHE A 76 3.02 11.15 6.18
N GLU A 77 3.86 12.08 5.74
CA GLU A 77 3.58 12.98 4.62
C GLU A 77 4.46 12.58 3.45
N ALA A 78 3.87 12.49 2.26
CA ALA A 78 4.55 12.11 1.03
C ALA A 78 4.11 13.00 -0.14
N SER A 79 4.96 13.10 -1.17
CA SER A 79 4.61 13.81 -2.40
C SER A 79 3.48 13.07 -3.12
N ALA A 80 2.38 13.78 -3.41
CA ALA A 80 1.29 13.27 -4.23
C ALA A 80 1.79 12.83 -5.62
N GLN A 81 2.69 13.60 -6.22
CA GLN A 81 3.24 13.31 -7.54
C GLN A 81 4.07 12.02 -7.55
N GLU A 82 4.94 11.80 -6.55
CA GLU A 82 5.75 10.58 -6.50
C GLU A 82 4.89 9.32 -6.30
N LEU A 83 3.82 9.43 -5.52
CA LEU A 83 2.84 8.35 -5.32
C LEU A 83 2.03 8.07 -6.59
N ALA A 84 1.60 9.13 -7.30
CA ALA A 84 0.91 9.00 -8.59
C ALA A 84 1.81 8.34 -9.64
N ASP A 85 3.05 8.82 -9.79
CA ASP A 85 4.03 8.24 -10.72
C ASP A 85 4.30 6.75 -10.40
N PHE A 86 4.31 6.39 -9.12
CA PHE A 86 4.41 4.99 -8.71
C PHE A 86 3.20 4.17 -9.16
N LEU A 87 1.98 4.64 -8.89
CA LEU A 87 0.75 3.96 -9.30
C LEU A 87 0.67 3.79 -10.82
N ASP A 88 0.99 4.82 -11.59
CA ASP A 88 1.00 4.77 -13.05
C ASP A 88 1.89 3.63 -13.56
N ARG A 89 3.10 3.49 -13.00
CA ARG A 89 4.00 2.36 -13.32
C ARG A 89 3.41 1.00 -12.94
N THR A 90 2.60 0.92 -11.89
CA THR A 90 1.91 -0.35 -11.55
C THR A 90 0.79 -0.67 -12.53
N TYR A 91 0.07 0.36 -13.02
CA TYR A 91 -1.02 0.20 -13.98
C TYR A 91 -0.52 -0.13 -15.38
N ASP A 92 0.67 0.35 -15.74
CA ASP A 92 1.37 -0.07 -16.97
C ASP A 92 1.69 -1.57 -16.98
N VAL A 93 1.93 -2.18 -15.82
CA VAL A 93 2.25 -3.61 -15.68
C VAL A 93 0.99 -4.46 -15.53
N VAL A 94 0.07 -4.03 -14.67
CA VAL A 94 -1.22 -4.69 -14.43
C VAL A 94 -2.32 -3.64 -14.46
N VAL A 95 -3.03 -3.58 -15.57
CA VAL A 95 -4.17 -2.69 -15.76
C VAL A 95 -5.24 -2.96 -14.68
N PRO A 96 -5.85 -1.91 -14.08
CA PRO A 96 -6.98 -2.08 -13.18
C PRO A 96 -8.08 -2.97 -13.77
N GLY A 97 -8.58 -3.90 -12.96
CA GLY A 97 -9.58 -4.90 -13.37
C GLY A 97 -9.00 -6.19 -13.99
N ASN A 98 -7.73 -6.18 -14.42
CA ASN A 98 -7.06 -7.36 -14.98
C ASN A 98 -6.19 -8.11 -13.98
N GLU A 99 -6.22 -7.74 -12.70
CA GLU A 99 -5.42 -8.35 -11.63
C GLU A 99 -5.65 -9.87 -11.52
N HIS A 100 -6.88 -10.31 -11.72
CA HIS A 100 -7.28 -11.72 -11.68
C HIS A 100 -6.51 -12.60 -12.68
N THR A 101 -5.96 -12.04 -13.76
CA THR A 101 -5.14 -12.77 -14.74
C THR A 101 -3.76 -13.14 -14.16
N TRP A 102 -3.33 -12.44 -13.11
CA TRP A 102 -2.03 -12.60 -12.46
C TRP A 102 -2.10 -13.40 -11.16
N VAL A 103 -3.31 -13.66 -10.65
CA VAL A 103 -3.53 -14.47 -9.45
C VAL A 103 -3.90 -15.90 -9.84
N ASN A 104 -3.11 -16.87 -9.40
CA ASN A 104 -3.52 -18.27 -9.43
C ASN A 104 -4.44 -18.56 -8.23
N VAL A 105 -5.74 -18.34 -8.42
CA VAL A 105 -6.75 -18.45 -7.35
C VAL A 105 -6.77 -19.87 -6.75
N ASP A 106 -6.56 -20.90 -7.56
CA ASP A 106 -6.54 -22.30 -7.10
C ASP A 106 -5.36 -22.58 -6.17
N GLU A 107 -4.19 -22.02 -6.47
CA GLU A 107 -3.00 -22.11 -5.63
C GLU A 107 -3.20 -21.35 -4.31
N ALA A 108 -3.74 -20.12 -4.37
CA ALA A 108 -4.05 -19.33 -3.18
C ALA A 108 -5.06 -20.04 -2.25
N LEU A 109 -6.11 -20.64 -2.81
CA LEU A 109 -7.10 -21.44 -2.06
C LEU A 109 -6.48 -22.68 -1.42
N THR A 110 -5.57 -23.36 -2.14
CA THR A 110 -4.86 -24.53 -1.61
C THR A 110 -4.04 -24.17 -0.37
N HIS A 111 -3.38 -23.01 -0.38
CA HIS A 111 -2.65 -22.49 0.78
C HIS A 111 -3.57 -22.15 1.96
N LEU A 112 -4.74 -21.56 1.71
CA LEU A 112 -5.68 -21.19 2.77
C LEU A 112 -6.25 -22.44 3.49
N ILE A 113 -6.65 -23.46 2.71
CA ILE A 113 -7.22 -24.71 3.26
C ILE A 113 -6.16 -25.53 4.01
N SER A 114 -4.90 -25.47 3.57
CA SER A 114 -3.79 -26.16 4.25
C SER A 114 -3.45 -25.52 5.60
N ASN A 115 -3.74 -24.23 5.78
CA ASN A 115 -3.43 -23.49 7.01
C ASN A 115 -4.51 -23.64 8.11
N ASP A 116 -5.66 -24.25 7.79
CA ASP A 116 -6.75 -24.57 8.74
C ASP A 116 -6.67 -25.99 9.33
N LEU A 117 -5.65 -26.78 8.98
CA LEU A 117 -5.47 -28.16 9.45
C LEU A 117 -4.23 -28.39 10.33
N THR A 118 -3.66 -27.34 10.94
CA THR A 118 -2.59 -27.48 11.95
C THR A 118 -2.97 -26.87 13.29
#